data_AF-A0A6L7MMZ4-F1
#
_entry.id   AF-A0A6L7MMZ4-F1
#
_cell.length_a   1.000
_cell.length_b   1.000
_cell.length_c   1.000
_cell.angle_alpha   90.00
_cell.angle_beta   90.00
_cell.angle_gamma   90.00
#
_symmetry.space_group_name_H-M   'P 1'
#
loop_
_entity.id
_entity.type
_entity.pdbx_description
1 polymer ?
#
loop_
_entity_poly.entity_id
_entity_poly.type
_entity_poly.pdbx_seq_one_letter_code
_entity_poly.pdbx_strand_id
1 'polypeptide(L)'
;MTLRSSFWWLPNLEDFDVTSEPSSDYNCIAWALSDDSRWIDPTADYAQRMANVSNQSLIDSVVELFRAAGYELCGNGSLEDGYEKVAVYVKDGVPTHAARQLSDGRWTSKLGKYEDIEHDSLEALQGDGFGEYGNVVVFMIRPLVA
;
A
#
# COMPACT_ATOMS: atom_id res chain seq x y z
N MET A 1 22.89 -3.33 -16.13
CA MET A 1 23.22 -3.48 -14.69
C MET A 1 22.20 -2.66 -13.94
N THR A 2 21.06 -3.27 -13.60
CA THR A 2 20.06 -2.66 -12.73
C THR A 2 20.70 -2.59 -11.35
N LEU A 3 20.89 -1.38 -10.81
CA LEU A 3 21.21 -1.21 -9.39
C LEU A 3 20.06 -1.86 -8.63
N ARG A 4 20.23 -3.07 -8.13
CA ARG A 4 19.31 -3.62 -7.13
C ARG A 4 19.55 -2.78 -5.88
N SER A 5 18.72 -1.75 -5.66
CA SER A 5 18.67 -1.04 -4.38
C SER A 5 18.44 -2.10 -3.31
N SER A 6 19.43 -2.35 -2.46
CA SER A 6 19.28 -3.35 -1.41
C SER A 6 18.46 -2.73 -0.27
N PHE A 7 17.16 -3.02 -0.24
CA PHE A 7 16.27 -2.61 0.86
C PHE A 7 16.44 -3.56 2.05
N TRP A 8 17.58 -3.47 2.75
CA TRP A 8 17.95 -4.41 3.83
C TRP A 8 16.95 -4.49 4.99
N TRP A 9 16.03 -3.54 5.10
CA TRP A 9 14.95 -3.53 6.09
C TRP A 9 13.68 -4.27 5.62
N LEU A 10 13.67 -4.80 4.39
CA LEU A 10 12.64 -5.67 3.83
C LEU A 10 13.30 -7.00 3.46
N PRO A 11 13.55 -7.90 4.42
CA PRO A 11 14.33 -9.11 4.19
C PRO A 11 13.64 -10.12 3.25
N ASN A 12 12.32 -10.02 3.08
CA ASN A 12 11.53 -10.90 2.20
C ASN A 12 11.46 -10.39 0.75
N LEU A 13 12.00 -9.19 0.47
CA LEU A 13 11.95 -8.56 -0.85
C LEU A 13 13.17 -8.97 -1.69
N GLU A 14 13.07 -10.09 -2.39
CA GLU A 14 14.18 -10.66 -3.18
C GLU A 14 14.06 -10.39 -4.69
N ASP A 15 12.85 -10.49 -5.24
CA ASP A 15 12.56 -10.34 -6.66
C ASP A 15 11.55 -9.22 -6.88
N PHE A 16 12.08 -8.05 -7.28
CA PHE A 16 11.31 -6.85 -7.55
C PHE A 16 11.99 -6.01 -8.62
N ASP A 17 11.20 -5.19 -9.30
CA ASP A 17 11.68 -4.21 -10.27
C ASP A 17 11.50 -2.80 -9.70
N VAL A 18 12.55 -2.00 -9.77
CA VAL A 18 12.48 -0.55 -9.48
C VAL A 18 11.89 0.14 -10.70
N THR A 19 10.84 0.92 -10.52
CA THR A 19 10.10 1.58 -11.61
C THR A 19 10.14 3.10 -11.59
N SER A 20 10.74 3.70 -10.55
CA SER A 20 10.91 5.15 -10.44
C SER A 20 12.27 5.53 -9.83
N GLU A 21 12.63 6.80 -9.96
CA GLU A 21 13.61 7.43 -9.07
C GLU A 21 13.00 7.68 -7.67
N PRO A 22 13.82 7.86 -6.62
CA PRO A 22 13.34 8.24 -5.30
C PRO A 22 12.57 9.57 -5.31
N SER A 23 11.40 9.60 -4.65
CA SER A 23 10.60 10.83 -4.50
C SER A 23 9.99 10.95 -3.11
N SER A 24 9.93 12.17 -2.57
CA SER A 24 9.23 12.50 -1.33
C SER A 24 7.87 13.17 -1.53
N ASP A 25 7.42 13.34 -2.78
CA ASP A 25 6.24 14.14 -3.11
C ASP A 25 4.93 13.39 -2.82
N TYR A 26 4.98 12.05 -2.87
CA TYR A 26 3.87 11.14 -2.57
C TYR A 26 4.35 9.92 -1.78
N ASN A 27 3.40 9.23 -1.15
CA ASN A 27 3.64 8.04 -0.33
C ASN A 27 2.87 6.82 -0.84
N CYS A 28 2.96 5.70 -0.12
CA CYS A 28 2.31 4.43 -0.45
C CYS A 28 0.78 4.51 -0.58
N ILE A 29 0.11 5.27 0.28
CA ILE A 29 -1.35 5.43 0.20
C ILE A 29 -1.75 6.19 -1.06
N ALA A 30 -1.04 7.28 -1.37
CA ALA A 30 -1.26 8.04 -2.58
C ALA A 30 -0.96 7.21 -3.84
N TRP A 31 0.17 6.49 -3.84
CA TRP A 31 0.53 5.58 -4.93
C TRP A 31 -0.52 4.50 -5.14
N ALA A 32 -1.02 3.88 -4.08
CA ALA A 32 -2.07 2.87 -4.18
C ALA A 32 -3.41 3.42 -4.71
N LEU A 33 -3.64 4.73 -4.61
CA LEU A 33 -4.76 5.44 -5.23
C LEU A 33 -4.50 5.88 -6.69
N SER A 34 -3.30 5.62 -7.21
CA SER A 34 -2.83 6.15 -8.50
C SER A 34 -2.72 7.68 -8.50
N ASP A 35 -2.31 8.26 -7.37
CA ASP A 35 -2.05 9.69 -7.18
C ASP A 35 -0.58 9.90 -6.80
N ASP A 36 0.22 10.39 -7.73
CA ASP A 36 1.64 10.73 -7.54
C ASP A 36 1.87 12.23 -7.33
N SER A 37 0.80 13.00 -7.14
CA SER A 37 0.85 14.47 -7.06
C SER A 37 0.94 15.02 -5.63
N ARG A 38 0.73 14.17 -4.62
CA ARG A 38 0.67 14.59 -3.21
C ARG A 38 0.88 13.46 -2.21
N TRP A 39 1.22 13.86 -0.99
CA TRP A 39 1.23 12.99 0.17
C TRP A 39 -0.19 12.80 0.74
N ILE A 40 -0.59 11.56 1.05
CA ILE A 40 -1.90 11.26 1.63
C ILE A 40 -1.72 10.42 2.91
N ASP A 41 -2.15 10.94 4.06
CA ASP A 41 -2.09 10.23 5.34
C ASP A 41 -3.44 10.29 6.08
N PRO A 42 -4.37 9.36 5.77
CA PRO A 42 -5.70 9.37 6.38
C PRO A 42 -5.63 9.10 7.89
N THR A 43 -4.59 8.41 8.37
CA THR A 43 -4.44 8.07 9.79
C THR A 43 -4.05 9.29 10.61
N ALA A 44 -3.09 10.09 10.13
CA ALA A 44 -2.71 11.35 10.76
C ALA A 44 -3.85 12.37 10.69
N ASP A 45 -4.52 12.49 9.53
CA ASP A 45 -5.66 13.39 9.34
C ASP A 45 -6.83 13.01 10.26
N TYR A 46 -7.08 11.71 10.47
CA TYR A 46 -8.09 11.23 11.40
C TYR A 46 -7.70 11.51 12.85
N ALA A 47 -6.46 11.18 13.24
CA ALA A 47 -5.97 11.37 14.60
C ALA A 47 -5.96 12.84 15.04
N GLN A 48 -5.72 13.78 14.12
CA GLN A 48 -5.79 15.21 14.40
C GLN A 48 -7.21 15.72 14.70
N ARG A 49 -8.24 15.05 14.17
CA ARG A 49 -9.65 15.47 14.32
C ARG A 49 -10.36 14.83 15.50
N MET A 50 -9.80 13.75 16.06
CA MET A 50 -10.48 12.90 17.04
C MET A 50 -9.76 12.91 18.39
N ALA A 51 -10.52 13.05 19.47
CA ALA A 51 -9.97 13.08 20.83
C ALA A 51 -9.52 11.70 21.34
N ASN A 52 -10.17 10.63 20.88
CA ASN A 52 -9.87 9.25 21.25
C ASN A 52 -9.75 8.40 19.98
N VAL A 53 -8.54 7.98 19.65
CA VAL A 53 -8.24 7.20 18.45
C VAL A 53 -8.00 5.75 18.87
N SER A 54 -8.77 4.84 18.28
CA SER A 54 -8.51 3.40 18.40
C SER A 54 -7.77 2.89 17.15
N ASN A 55 -7.02 1.80 17.28
CA ASN A 55 -6.38 1.14 16.14
C ASN A 55 -7.38 0.80 15.03
N GLN A 56 -8.56 0.29 15.40
CA GLN A 56 -9.62 0.02 14.43
C GLN A 56 -10.03 1.29 13.67
N SER A 57 -10.17 2.43 14.35
CA SER A 57 -10.54 3.68 13.69
C SER A 57 -9.47 4.19 12.71
N LEU A 58 -8.19 3.83 12.93
CA LEU A 58 -7.12 4.13 11.98
C LEU A 58 -7.23 3.26 10.71
N ILE A 59 -7.49 1.97 10.87
CA ILE A 59 -7.77 1.06 9.74
C ILE A 59 -8.99 1.54 8.96
N ASP A 60 -10.08 1.85 9.67
CA ASP A 60 -11.31 2.35 9.06
C ASP A 60 -11.07 3.66 8.30
N SER A 61 -10.19 4.55 8.79
CA SER A 61 -9.86 5.80 8.08
C SER A 61 -9.24 5.57 6.70
N VAL A 62 -8.40 4.53 6.55
CA VAL A 62 -7.81 4.14 5.27
C VAL A 62 -8.89 3.51 4.38
N VAL A 63 -9.75 2.65 4.93
CA VAL A 63 -10.87 2.05 4.20
C VAL A 63 -11.81 3.11 3.64
N GLU A 64 -12.17 4.12 4.44
CA GLU A 64 -13.05 5.21 4.00
C GLU A 64 -12.41 6.06 2.91
N LEU A 65 -11.09 6.28 2.96
CA LEU A 65 -10.37 6.96 1.89
C LEU A 65 -10.49 6.20 0.56
N PHE A 66 -10.24 4.89 0.55
CA PHE A 66 -10.37 4.07 -0.65
C PHE A 66 -11.84 3.95 -1.11
N ARG A 67 -12.80 3.89 -0.19
CA ARG A 67 -14.25 3.96 -0.52
C ARG A 67 -14.61 5.24 -1.24
N ALA A 68 -14.08 6.38 -0.79
CA ALA A 68 -14.28 7.66 -1.47
C ALA A 68 -13.68 7.67 -2.89
N ALA A 69 -12.69 6.81 -3.16
CA ALA A 69 -12.10 6.58 -4.49
C ALA A 69 -12.79 5.47 -5.31
N GLY A 70 -13.95 4.98 -4.85
CA GLY A 70 -14.77 3.99 -5.55
C GLY A 70 -14.42 2.52 -5.27
N TYR A 71 -13.59 2.26 -4.27
CA TYR A 71 -13.28 0.89 -3.86
C TYR A 71 -14.30 0.33 -2.85
N GLU A 72 -14.48 -0.98 -2.86
CA GLU A 72 -15.27 -1.72 -1.88
C GLU A 72 -14.40 -2.79 -1.21
N LEU A 73 -14.80 -3.28 -0.03
CA LEU A 73 -14.08 -4.37 0.65
C LEU A 73 -14.20 -5.67 -0.15
N CYS A 74 -13.11 -6.42 -0.27
CA CYS A 74 -13.12 -7.77 -0.85
C CYS A 74 -12.36 -8.77 0.03
N GLY A 75 -12.50 -10.06 -0.28
CA GLY A 75 -12.00 -11.13 0.59
C GLY A 75 -10.52 -11.47 0.42
N ASN A 76 -9.90 -11.13 -0.71
CA ASN A 76 -8.52 -11.49 -1.03
C ASN A 76 -7.93 -10.63 -2.16
N GLY A 77 -6.61 -10.78 -2.37
CA GLY A 77 -5.84 -10.14 -3.43
C GLY A 77 -5.71 -10.95 -4.74
N SER A 78 -6.49 -12.00 -4.97
CA SER A 78 -6.40 -12.76 -6.22
C SER A 78 -6.77 -11.88 -7.42
N LEU A 79 -6.04 -11.97 -8.53
CA LEU A 79 -6.34 -11.21 -9.75
C LEU A 79 -7.76 -11.51 -10.24
N GLU A 80 -8.50 -10.47 -10.60
CA GLU A 80 -9.85 -10.55 -11.18
C GLU A 80 -9.91 -9.67 -12.43
N ASP A 81 -10.21 -10.28 -13.58
CA ASP A 81 -10.29 -9.58 -14.86
C ASP A 81 -11.28 -8.41 -14.80
N GLY A 82 -10.83 -7.22 -15.22
CA GLY A 82 -11.63 -6.00 -15.21
C GLY A 82 -11.69 -5.29 -13.85
N TYR A 83 -10.89 -5.70 -12.87
CA TYR A 83 -10.81 -5.06 -11.57
C TYR A 83 -9.38 -4.70 -11.18
N GLU A 84 -9.25 -3.64 -10.37
CA GLU A 84 -8.03 -3.27 -9.67
C GLU A 84 -8.23 -3.49 -8.17
N LYS A 85 -7.19 -4.00 -7.51
CA LYS A 85 -7.21 -4.26 -6.06
C LYS A 85 -6.17 -3.45 -5.33
N VAL A 86 -6.46 -3.17 -4.06
CA VAL A 86 -5.52 -2.61 -3.10
C VAL A 86 -5.43 -3.53 -1.88
N ALA A 87 -4.21 -3.70 -1.38
CA ALA A 87 -3.91 -4.38 -0.13
C ALA A 87 -3.38 -3.36 0.89
N VAL A 88 -3.93 -3.34 2.10
CA VAL A 88 -3.45 -2.47 3.20
C VAL A 88 -2.74 -3.32 4.23
N TYR A 89 -1.52 -2.91 4.55
CA TYR A 89 -0.68 -3.52 5.57
C TYR A 89 -0.90 -2.83 6.90
N VAL A 90 -0.94 -3.63 7.96
CA VAL A 90 -1.17 -3.19 9.32
C VAL A 90 -0.13 -3.84 10.23
N LYS A 91 0.49 -3.02 11.08
CA LYS A 91 1.42 -3.44 12.11
C LYS A 91 0.96 -2.90 13.46
N ASP A 92 0.88 -3.77 14.46
CA ASP A 92 0.41 -3.41 15.81
C ASP A 92 -0.95 -2.68 15.81
N GLY A 93 -1.81 -3.02 14.84
CA GLY A 93 -3.12 -2.39 14.63
C GLY A 93 -3.10 -1.01 13.96
N VAL A 94 -1.94 -0.53 13.52
CA VAL A 94 -1.78 0.74 12.81
C VAL A 94 -1.51 0.46 11.32
N PRO A 95 -2.24 1.09 10.39
CA PRO A 95 -1.91 1.02 8.97
C PRO A 95 -0.53 1.63 8.68
N THR A 96 0.29 0.92 7.93
CA THR A 96 1.70 1.30 7.67
C THR A 96 2.01 1.42 6.19
N HIS A 97 1.28 0.68 5.34
CA HIS A 97 1.57 0.60 3.90
C HIS A 97 0.33 0.21 3.10
N ALA A 98 0.36 0.50 1.79
CA ALA A 98 -0.59 -0.02 0.83
C ALA A 98 0.10 -0.38 -0.49
N ALA A 99 -0.41 -1.43 -1.13
CA ALA A 99 0.02 -1.88 -2.46
C ALA A 99 -1.18 -1.94 -3.40
N ARG A 100 -0.98 -1.66 -4.69
CA ARG A 100 -2.01 -1.76 -5.73
C ARG A 100 -1.67 -2.90 -6.68
N GLN A 101 -2.67 -3.68 -7.07
CA GLN A 101 -2.50 -4.79 -8.01
C GLN A 101 -2.44 -4.25 -9.45
N LEU A 102 -1.49 -4.75 -10.21
CA LEU A 102 -1.34 -4.51 -11.64
C LEU A 102 -2.19 -5.51 -12.43
N SER A 103 -2.47 -5.19 -13.69
CA SER A 103 -3.27 -6.03 -14.59
C SER A 103 -2.67 -7.41 -14.87
N ASP A 104 -1.38 -7.60 -14.61
CA ASP A 104 -0.68 -8.88 -14.77
C ASP A 104 -0.69 -9.73 -13.49
N GLY A 105 -1.32 -9.24 -12.41
CA GLY A 105 -1.41 -9.91 -11.12
C GLY A 105 -0.28 -9.57 -10.14
N ARG A 106 0.79 -8.90 -10.60
CA ARG A 106 1.84 -8.36 -9.71
C ARG A 106 1.31 -7.19 -8.90
N TRP A 107 2.09 -6.73 -7.94
CA TRP A 107 1.76 -5.62 -7.06
C TRP A 107 2.75 -4.48 -7.24
N THR A 108 2.28 -3.24 -7.12
CA THR A 108 3.13 -2.06 -7.09
C THR A 108 3.06 -1.35 -5.74
N SER A 109 4.16 -0.73 -5.33
CA SER A 109 4.31 -0.10 -4.02
C SER A 109 5.30 1.04 -4.05
N LYS A 110 4.97 2.15 -3.36
CA LYS A 110 5.91 3.24 -3.08
C LYS A 110 6.60 3.01 -1.73
N LEU A 111 7.92 2.90 -1.70
CA LEU A 111 8.66 2.65 -0.46
C LEU A 111 8.94 3.96 0.30
N GLY A 112 7.93 4.52 0.96
CA GLY A 112 8.07 5.76 1.74
C GLY A 112 8.56 6.93 0.87
N LYS A 113 9.77 7.44 1.12
CA LYS A 113 10.41 8.51 0.32
C LYS A 113 11.39 8.01 -0.75
N TYR A 114 11.47 6.70 -0.94
CA TYR A 114 12.38 6.03 -1.88
C TYR A 114 11.69 5.77 -3.21
N GLU A 115 12.04 4.71 -3.91
CA GLU A 115 11.51 4.36 -5.23
C GLU A 115 10.11 3.70 -5.16
N ASP A 116 9.44 3.69 -6.30
CA ASP A 116 8.37 2.74 -6.62
C ASP A 116 8.97 1.40 -7.05
N ILE A 117 8.29 0.34 -6.66
CA ILE A 117 8.64 -1.02 -7.02
C ILE A 117 7.44 -1.79 -7.57
N GLU A 118 7.73 -2.80 -8.36
CA GLU A 118 6.82 -3.90 -8.69
C GLU A 118 7.36 -5.19 -8.07
N HIS A 119 6.47 -5.99 -7.49
CA HIS A 119 6.83 -7.24 -6.80
C HIS A 119 5.75 -8.30 -6.99
N ASP A 120 6.14 -9.57 -6.92
CA ASP A 120 5.27 -10.70 -7.26
C ASP A 120 4.30 -11.09 -6.15
N SER A 121 4.60 -10.75 -4.89
CA SER A 121 3.84 -11.21 -3.73
C SER A 121 3.74 -10.18 -2.63
N LEU A 122 2.58 -10.12 -1.98
CA LEU A 122 2.38 -9.19 -0.86
C LEU A 122 3.28 -9.55 0.33
N GLU A 123 3.60 -10.84 0.48
CA GLU A 123 4.51 -11.41 1.46
C GLU A 123 5.93 -10.81 1.38
N ALA A 124 6.36 -10.36 0.18
CA ALA A 124 7.66 -9.74 -0.01
C ALA A 124 7.85 -8.47 0.86
N LEU A 125 6.74 -7.80 1.20
CA LEU A 125 6.72 -6.60 2.03
C LEU A 125 6.24 -6.86 3.46
N GLN A 126 5.87 -8.10 3.79
CA GLN A 126 5.38 -8.45 5.12
C GLN A 126 6.50 -8.63 6.14
N GLY A 127 6.13 -8.39 7.39
CA GLY A 127 6.87 -8.80 8.58
C GLY A 127 6.84 -7.78 9.71
N ASP A 128 7.26 -8.21 10.90
CA ASP A 128 7.17 -7.43 12.14
C ASP A 128 8.50 -6.79 12.57
N GLY A 129 9.56 -6.99 11.80
CA GLY A 129 10.89 -6.43 12.01
C GLY A 129 10.98 -4.90 11.85
N PHE A 130 12.17 -4.36 12.08
CA PHE A 130 12.39 -2.91 12.01
C PHE A 130 12.35 -2.43 10.55
N GLY A 131 11.39 -1.56 10.23
CA GLY A 131 11.18 -1.04 8.87
C GLY A 131 10.23 -1.87 7.99
N GLU A 132 9.77 -3.02 8.48
CA GLU A 132 8.78 -3.87 7.81
C GLU A 132 7.35 -3.35 8.05
N TYR A 133 6.45 -3.70 7.13
CA TYR A 133 5.10 -3.12 7.08
C TYR A 133 4.04 -3.89 7.86
N GLY A 134 4.37 -5.00 8.54
CA GLY A 134 3.38 -5.85 9.20
C GLY A 134 2.72 -6.79 8.21
N ASN A 135 1.42 -7.05 8.40
CA ASN A 135 0.68 -8.05 7.61
C ASN A 135 -0.43 -7.38 6.80
N VAL A 136 -0.80 -7.99 5.67
CA VAL A 136 -1.98 -7.52 4.93
C VAL A 136 -3.25 -7.89 5.69
N VAL A 137 -4.06 -6.89 6.02
CA VAL A 137 -5.28 -7.06 6.82
C VAL A 137 -6.53 -6.67 6.04
N VAL A 138 -6.42 -5.76 5.07
CA VAL A 138 -7.55 -5.29 4.27
C VAL A 138 -7.26 -5.47 2.79
N PHE A 139 -8.24 -6.00 2.07
CA PHE A 139 -8.29 -5.97 0.62
C PHE A 139 -9.48 -5.13 0.15
N MET A 140 -9.24 -4.34 -0.88
CA MET A 140 -10.27 -3.52 -1.52
C MET A 140 -10.21 -3.68 -3.02
N ILE A 141 -11.36 -3.54 -3.69
CA ILE A 141 -11.52 -3.77 -5.13
C ILE A 141 -12.34 -2.66 -5.77
N ARG A 142 -12.03 -2.28 -7.01
CA ARG A 142 -12.90 -1.44 -7.86
C ARG A 142 -12.86 -1.91 -9.31
N PRO A 143 -13.92 -1.68 -10.11
CA PRO A 143 -13.88 -1.92 -11.55
C PRO A 143 -12.84 -1.02 -12.24
N LEU A 144 -12.09 -1.58 -13.18
CA LEU A 144 -11.29 -0.81 -14.13
C LEU A 144 -12.25 -0.06 -15.06
N VAL A 145 -12.02 1.23 -15.23
CA VAL A 145 -12.77 2.01 -16.23
C VAL A 145 -12.20 1.63 -17.60
N ALA A 146 -13.07 1.09 -18.46
CA ALA A 146 -12.73 0.73 -19.85
C ALA A 146 -12.50 1.96 -20.74
#